data_AF-A0A562QPM5-F1
#
_entry.id   AF-A0A562QPM5-F1
#
_cell.length_a   1.000
_cell.length_b   1.000
_cell.length_c   1.000
_cell.angle_alpha   90.00
_cell.angle_beta   90.00
_cell.angle_gamma   90.00
#
_symmetry.space_group_name_H-M   'P 1'
#
loop_
_entity.id
_entity.type
_entity.pdbx_description
1 polymer ?
#
loop_
_entity_poly.entity_id
_entity_poly.type
_entity_poly.pdbx_seq_one_letter_code
_entity_poly.pdbx_strand_id
1 'polypeptide(L)'
;MKTGMIVLRLTLVTGWVVLLGITLHAVAERGLIEAPYVFLGDLTHPWRAQFNTDFSLNLLLIAAWVVYRARSWRLGLVWGFLTLMMGALFTLPYLLVVTLRAHGDMRVVLLGRHYSPRGPR
;
A
#
# COMPACT_ATOMS: atom_id res chain seq x y z
N MET A 1 -22.37 -9.89 -4.59
CA MET A 1 -21.31 -8.92 -4.25
C MET A 1 -21.50 -7.69 -5.12
N LYS A 2 -21.49 -6.46 -4.59
CA LYS A 2 -21.70 -5.24 -5.39
C LYS A 2 -20.62 -5.15 -6.49
N THR A 3 -20.99 -4.81 -7.73
CA THR A 3 -20.08 -4.78 -8.89
C THR A 3 -18.80 -3.99 -8.62
N GLY A 4 -18.90 -2.82 -7.98
CA GLY A 4 -17.72 -2.01 -7.63
C GLY A 4 -16.70 -2.71 -6.70
N MET A 5 -17.16 -3.60 -5.82
CA MET A 5 -16.26 -4.37 -4.95
C MET A 5 -15.53 -5.47 -5.72
N ILE A 6 -16.18 -6.05 -6.74
CA ILE A 6 -15.53 -7.00 -7.65
C ILE A 6 -14.40 -6.31 -8.39
N VAL A 7 -14.68 -5.15 -9.00
CA VAL A 7 -13.69 -4.37 -9.74
C VAL A 7 -12.52 -4.01 -8.84
N LEU A 8 -12.76 -3.48 -7.64
CA LEU A 8 -11.70 -3.14 -6.69
C LEU A 8 -10.80 -4.35 -6.38
N ARG A 9 -11.39 -5.50 -6.03
CA ARG A 9 -10.62 -6.70 -5.68
C ARG A 9 -9.83 -7.24 -6.86
N LEU A 10 -10.39 -7.21 -8.06
CA LEU A 10 -9.67 -7.60 -9.28
C LEU A 10 -8.48 -6.66 -9.51
N THR A 11 -8.66 -5.35 -9.40
CA THR A 11 -7.55 -4.38 -9.52
C THR A 11 -6.45 -4.66 -8.50
N LEU A 12 -6.80 -4.94 -7.24
CA LEU A 12 -5.83 -5.27 -6.19
C LEU A 12 -5.04 -6.55 -6.51
N VAL A 13 -5.72 -7.61 -6.95
CA VAL A 13 -5.09 -8.90 -7.29
C VAL A 13 -4.21 -8.74 -8.53
N THR A 14 -4.75 -8.19 -9.61
CA THR A 14 -4.01 -8.02 -10.88
C THR A 14 -2.81 -7.11 -10.69
N GLY A 15 -2.98 -5.97 -10.02
CA GLY A 15 -1.88 -5.05 -9.73
C GLY A 15 -0.79 -5.72 -8.90
N TRP A 16 -1.16 -6.55 -7.91
CA TRP A 16 -0.19 -7.23 -7.07
C TRP A 16 0.60 -8.28 -7.85
N VAL A 17 -0.08 -9.10 -8.67
CA VAL A 17 0.57 -10.12 -9.51
C VAL A 17 1.53 -9.48 -10.50
N VAL A 18 1.11 -8.42 -11.18
CA VAL A 18 1.96 -7.69 -12.15
C VAL A 18 3.19 -7.11 -11.45
N LEU A 19 3.01 -6.40 -10.33
CA LEU A 19 4.11 -5.78 -9.61
C LEU A 19 5.07 -6.83 -9.02
N LEU A 20 4.54 -7.93 -8.50
CA LEU A 20 5.34 -9.04 -7.99
C LEU A 20 6.20 -9.63 -9.12
N GLY A 21 5.63 -9.85 -10.32
CA GLY A 21 6.38 -10.33 -11.48
C GLY A 21 7.52 -9.39 -11.88
N ILE A 22 7.26 -8.09 -11.98
CA ILE A 22 8.29 -7.07 -12.30
C ILE A 22 9.38 -7.04 -11.22
N THR A 23 8.99 -7.14 -9.95
CA THR A 23 9.94 -7.13 -8.82
C THR A 23 10.83 -8.37 -8.84
N LEU A 24 10.24 -9.56 -9.03
CA LEU A 24 11.00 -10.81 -9.10
C LEU A 24 11.98 -10.82 -10.27
N HIS A 25 11.55 -10.29 -11.43
CA HIS A 25 12.41 -10.14 -12.58
C HIS A 25 13.60 -9.21 -12.29
N ALA A 26 13.36 -8.02 -11.74
CA ALA A 26 14.41 -7.08 -11.37
C ALA A 26 15.40 -7.68 -10.34
N VAL A 27 14.88 -8.40 -9.34
CA VAL A 27 15.70 -9.09 -8.33
C VAL A 27 16.54 -10.22 -8.95
N ALA A 28 15.98 -10.97 -9.91
CA ALA A 28 16.71 -12.02 -10.59
C ALA A 28 17.86 -11.48 -11.45
N GLU A 29 17.69 -10.29 -12.05
CA GLU A 29 18.71 -9.68 -12.90
C GLU A 29 19.77 -8.88 -12.14
N ARG A 30 19.37 -8.18 -11.08
CA ARG A 30 20.18 -7.14 -10.41
C ARG A 30 20.34 -7.36 -8.90
N GLY A 31 19.68 -8.36 -8.33
CA GLY A 31 19.66 -8.59 -6.90
C GLY A 31 18.83 -7.57 -6.12
N LEU A 32 18.55 -7.88 -4.84
CA LEU A 32 17.75 -7.02 -3.95
C LEU A 32 18.51 -5.76 -3.50
N ILE A 33 19.83 -5.85 -3.39
CA ILE A 33 20.66 -4.81 -2.79
C ILE A 33 20.77 -3.59 -3.70
N GLU A 34 20.62 -3.74 -5.02
CA GLU A 34 20.70 -2.62 -5.98
C GLU A 34 19.52 -1.64 -5.87
N ALA A 35 18.34 -2.09 -5.43
CA ALA A 35 17.13 -1.28 -5.39
C ALA A 35 17.29 0.10 -4.68
N PRO A 36 17.82 0.19 -3.44
CA PRO A 36 18.05 1.48 -2.79
C PRO A 36 19.05 2.37 -3.54
N TYR A 37 20.09 1.80 -4.17
CA TYR A 37 21.08 2.58 -4.92
C TYR A 37 20.48 3.18 -6.21
N VAL A 38 19.66 2.41 -6.92
CA VAL A 38 18.93 2.91 -8.09
C VAL A 38 18.01 4.06 -7.68
N PHE A 39 17.23 3.90 -6.61
CA PHE A 39 16.35 4.95 -6.12
C PHE A 39 17.10 6.23 -5.74
N LEU A 40 18.23 6.12 -5.04
CA LEU A 40 19.05 7.27 -4.65
C LEU A 40 19.73 7.93 -5.87
N GLY A 41 20.24 7.13 -6.81
CA GLY A 41 20.83 7.62 -8.05
C GLY A 41 19.85 8.42 -8.90
N ASP A 42 18.58 7.98 -8.94
CA ASP A 42 17.50 8.67 -9.64
C ASP A 42 17.24 10.08 -9.12
N LEU A 43 17.55 10.37 -7.85
CA LEU A 43 17.37 11.70 -7.27
C LEU A 43 18.31 12.76 -7.88
N THR A 44 19.33 12.33 -8.64
CA THR A 44 20.25 13.25 -9.33
C THR A 44 19.66 13.82 -10.62
N HIS A 45 18.68 13.16 -11.24
CA HIS A 45 17.99 13.66 -12.42
C HIS A 45 16.71 14.41 -12.03
N PRO A 46 16.51 15.70 -12.38
CA PRO A 46 15.42 16.52 -11.84
C PRO A 46 14.02 15.91 -11.98
N TRP A 47 13.68 15.36 -13.14
CA TRP A 47 12.36 14.73 -13.34
C TRP A 47 12.20 13.41 -12.58
N ARG A 48 13.29 12.65 -12.39
CA ARG A 48 13.24 11.39 -11.65
C ARG A 48 13.16 11.68 -10.15
N ALA A 49 13.89 12.70 -9.68
CA ALA A 49 13.78 13.23 -8.34
C ALA A 49 12.36 13.70 -8.03
N GLN A 50 11.73 14.47 -8.94
CA GLN A 50 10.36 14.94 -8.77
C GLN A 50 9.37 13.75 -8.68
N PHE A 51 9.45 12.79 -9.60
CA PHE A 51 8.56 11.61 -9.60
C PHE A 51 8.75 10.73 -8.36
N ASN A 52 10.00 10.41 -8.00
CA ASN A 52 10.29 9.58 -6.83
C ASN A 52 9.90 10.27 -5.53
N THR A 53 10.00 11.60 -5.47
CA THR A 53 9.53 12.41 -4.33
C THR A 53 8.01 12.38 -4.24
N ASP A 54 7.30 12.62 -5.34
CA ASP A 54 5.83 12.55 -5.39
C ASP A 54 5.31 11.15 -4.97
N PHE A 55 5.92 10.10 -5.50
CA PHE A 55 5.62 8.72 -5.11
C PHE A 55 5.88 8.48 -3.62
N SER A 56 7.01 8.95 -3.09
CA SER A 56 7.37 8.80 -1.67
C SER A 56 6.40 9.53 -0.74
N LEU A 57 5.93 10.72 -1.13
CA LEU A 57 4.90 11.45 -0.38
C LEU A 57 3.56 10.71 -0.39
N ASN A 58 3.18 10.11 -1.51
CA ASN A 58 2.00 9.25 -1.58
C ASN A 58 2.14 8.01 -0.69
N LEU A 59 3.32 7.37 -0.66
CA LEU A 59 3.59 6.27 0.27
C LEU A 59 3.47 6.69 1.73
N LEU A 60 4.00 7.86 2.07
CA LEU A 60 3.90 8.41 3.43
C LEU A 60 2.44 8.69 3.81
N LEU A 61 1.65 9.24 2.90
CA LEU A 61 0.23 9.48 3.11
C LEU A 61 -0.53 8.16 3.37
N ILE A 62 -0.29 7.14 2.55
CA ILE A 62 -0.96 5.83 2.71
C ILE A 62 -0.49 5.15 4.00
N ALA A 63 0.81 5.21 4.34
CA ALA A 63 1.32 4.66 5.58
C ALA A 63 0.69 5.34 6.80
N ALA A 64 0.59 6.67 6.81
CA ALA A 64 -0.08 7.43 7.85
C ALA A 64 -1.56 7.03 7.96
N TRP A 65 -2.25 6.86 6.83
CA TRP A 65 -3.63 6.36 6.81
C TRP A 65 -3.74 4.94 7.38
N VAL A 66 -2.82 4.03 7.05
CA VAL A 66 -2.75 2.67 7.62
C VAL A 66 -2.57 2.72 9.14
N VAL A 67 -1.71 3.60 9.65
CA VAL A 67 -1.51 3.80 11.10
C VAL A 67 -2.79 4.33 11.75
N TYR A 68 -3.42 5.34 11.15
CA TYR A 68 -4.64 5.99 11.64
C TYR A 68 -5.76 4.97 11.87
N ARG A 69 -6.04 4.14 10.85
CA ARG A 69 -7.15 3.18 10.87
C ARG A 69 -6.85 1.89 11.64
N ALA A 70 -5.58 1.62 11.96
CA ALA A 70 -5.17 0.36 12.58
C ALA A 70 -5.87 0.11 13.91
N ARG A 71 -6.10 -1.16 14.25
CA ARG A 71 -6.76 -1.56 15.51
C ARG A 71 -6.04 -1.04 16.76
N SER A 72 -4.71 -0.95 16.70
CA SER A 72 -3.88 -0.39 17.77
C SER A 72 -2.70 0.37 17.18
N TRP A 73 -2.15 1.32 17.95
CA TRP A 73 -0.99 2.11 17.54
C TRP A 73 0.23 1.23 17.18
N ARG A 74 0.52 0.21 18.00
CA ARG A 74 1.66 -0.70 17.77
C ARG A 74 1.54 -1.45 16.45
N LEU A 75 0.36 -2.00 16.16
CA LEU A 75 0.10 -2.66 14.87
C LEU A 75 0.14 -1.65 13.72
N GLY A 76 -0.39 -0.44 13.94
CA GLY A 76 -0.34 0.65 12.99
C GLY A 76 1.09 0.96 12.56
N LEU A 77 2.02 1.10 13.51
CA LEU A 77 3.44 1.35 13.21
C LEU A 77 4.07 0.22 12.38
N VAL A 78 3.79 -1.04 12.70
CA VAL A 78 4.33 -2.18 11.93
C VAL A 78 3.81 -2.17 10.49
N TRP A 79 2.49 -2.02 10.30
CA TRP A 79 1.90 -2.00 8.95
C TRP A 79 2.23 -0.72 8.18
N GLY A 80 2.35 0.41 8.86
CA GLY A 80 2.79 1.68 8.28
C GLY A 80 4.24 1.61 7.81
N PHE A 81 5.14 1.03 8.61
CA PHE A 81 6.52 0.81 8.21
C PHE A 81 6.63 -0.11 6.99
N LEU A 82 5.91 -1.25 6.99
CA LEU A 82 5.88 -2.14 5.82
C LEU A 82 5.30 -1.45 4.57
N THR A 83 4.30 -0.58 4.75
CA THR A 83 3.76 0.25 3.66
C THR A 83 4.81 1.21 3.10
N LEU A 84 5.60 1.86 3.94
CA LEU A 84 6.67 2.75 3.50
C LEU A 84 7.78 2.01 2.75
N MET A 85 8.23 0.87 3.29
CA MET A 85 9.40 0.17 2.76
C MET A 85 9.09 -0.71 1.55
N MET A 86 7.90 -1.34 1.51
CA MET A 86 7.53 -2.27 0.45
C MET A 86 6.53 -1.68 -0.55
N GLY A 87 5.97 -0.50 -0.26
CA GLY A 87 4.99 0.16 -1.11
C GLY A 87 3.83 -0.74 -1.52
N ALA A 88 3.50 -0.73 -2.82
CA ALA A 88 2.40 -1.47 -3.39
C ALA A 88 2.51 -3.01 -3.27
N LEU A 89 3.73 -3.56 -3.10
CA LEU A 89 3.90 -5.00 -2.86
C LEU A 89 3.24 -5.44 -1.54
N PHE A 90 3.21 -4.55 -0.55
CA PHE A 90 2.51 -4.80 0.71
C PHE A 90 1.08 -4.27 0.68
N THR A 91 0.84 -3.04 0.19
CA THR A 91 -0.48 -2.40 0.34
C THR A 91 -1.57 -3.07 -0.48
N LEU A 92 -1.28 -3.60 -1.67
CA LEU A 92 -2.27 -4.27 -2.51
C LEU A 92 -2.86 -5.54 -1.85
N PRO A 93 -2.06 -6.55 -1.43
CA PRO A 93 -2.60 -7.73 -0.76
C PRO A 93 -3.14 -7.39 0.63
N TYR A 94 -2.55 -6.41 1.31
CA TYR A 94 -3.07 -5.91 2.58
C TYR A 94 -4.51 -5.38 2.43
N LEU A 95 -4.75 -4.51 1.45
CA LEU A 95 -6.09 -3.97 1.17
C LEU A 95 -7.05 -5.06 0.72
N LEU A 96 -6.59 -6.04 -0.07
CA LEU A 96 -7.42 -7.18 -0.46
C LEU A 96 -7.93 -7.93 0.77
N VAL A 97 -7.04 -8.32 1.68
CA VAL A 97 -7.39 -8.99 2.94
C VAL A 97 -8.32 -8.13 3.79
N VAL A 98 -8.07 -6.82 3.87
CA VAL A 98 -8.93 -5.89 4.60
C VAL A 98 -10.34 -5.84 4.00
N THR A 99 -10.49 -5.81 2.67
CA THR A 99 -11.82 -5.82 2.04
C THR A 99 -12.57 -7.13 2.29
N LEU A 100 -11.86 -8.25 2.43
CA LEU A 100 -12.44 -9.55 2.75
C LEU A 100 -12.91 -9.59 4.21
N ARG A 101 -12.07 -9.13 5.15
CA ARG A 101 -12.41 -9.03 6.58
C ARG A 101 -13.53 -8.04 6.88
N ALA A 102 -13.64 -6.98 6.09
CA ALA A 102 -14.72 -6.02 6.18
C ALA A 102 -16.03 -6.50 5.52
N HIS A 103 -16.07 -7.74 4.99
CA HIS A 103 -17.21 -8.26 4.23
C HIS A 103 -17.68 -7.32 3.10
N GLY A 104 -16.77 -6.54 2.53
CA GLY A 104 -17.05 -5.54 1.50
C GLY A 104 -17.63 -4.20 2.00
N ASP A 105 -17.70 -3.95 3.31
CA ASP A 105 -18.07 -2.62 3.82
C ASP A 105 -16.88 -1.65 3.74
N MET A 106 -16.93 -0.76 2.76
CA MET A 106 -15.85 0.20 2.52
C MET A 106 -15.70 1.23 3.65
N ARG A 107 -16.70 1.44 4.49
CA ARG A 107 -16.58 2.33 5.67
C ARG A 107 -15.63 1.71 6.68
N VAL A 108 -15.72 0.40 6.89
CA VAL A 108 -14.79 -0.36 7.74
C VAL A 108 -13.39 -0.38 7.11
N VAL A 109 -13.30 -0.52 5.78
CA VAL A 109 -12.02 -0.43 5.06
C VAL A 109 -11.38 0.94 5.25
N LEU A 110 -12.11 2.04 5.08
CA LEU A 110 -11.54 3.39 5.14
C LEU A 110 -11.24 3.86 6.57
N LEU A 111 -12.13 3.59 7.52
CA LEU A 111 -12.07 4.15 8.87
C LEU A 111 -11.44 3.20 9.90
N GLY A 112 -11.47 1.89 9.65
CA GLY A 112 -10.93 0.88 10.58
C GLY A 112 -11.50 1.05 11.99
N ARG A 113 -10.63 1.25 12.99
CA ARG A 113 -11.04 1.42 14.41
C ARG A 113 -11.95 2.64 14.67
N HIS A 114 -11.98 3.60 13.74
CA HIS A 114 -12.80 4.82 13.85
C HIS A 114 -14.22 4.63 13.28
N TYR A 115 -14.53 3.45 12.74
CA TYR A 115 -15.88 3.13 12.28
C TYR A 115 -16.81 2.86 13.46
N SER A 116 -17.92 3.61 13.55
CA SER A 116 -19.04 3.35 14.45
C SER A 116 -20.30 3.10 13.63
N PRO A 117 -20.94 1.91 13.73
CA PRO A 117 -22.21 1.63 13.07
C PRO A 117 -23.35 2.56 13.51
N ARG A 118 -23.21 3.24 14.67
CA ARG A 118 -24.26 4.07 15.30
C ARG A 118 -23.97 5.58 15.22
N GLY A 119 -23.03 6.03 14.38
CA GLY A 119 -22.60 7.44 14.32
C GLY A 119 -21.64 7.82 15.45
N PRO A 120 -21.03 9.02 15.40
CA PRO A 120 -20.13 9.49 16.45
C PRO A 120 -20.90 9.66 17.77
N ARG A 121 -20.28 9.23 18.89
CA ARG A 121 -20.67 9.64 20.24
C ARG A 121 -19.84 10.84 20.64
#